data_AF-A0A3M0X0V2-F1
#
_entry.id   AF-A0A3M0X0V2-F1
#
_cell.length_a   1.000
_cell.length_b   1.000
_cell.length_c   1.000
_cell.angle_alpha   90.00
_cell.angle_beta   90.00
_cell.angle_gamma   90.00
#
_symmetry.space_group_name_H-M   'P 1'
#
loop_
_entity.id
_entity.type
_entity.pdbx_description
1 polymer ?
#
loop_
_entity_poly.entity_id
_entity_poly.type
_entity_poly.pdbx_seq_one_letter_code
_entity_poly.pdbx_strand_id
1 'polypeptide(L)'
;MAYKDKTSEYIKIDEKNHVEEPFLIQLEGLDWTVKRLDMKQTPADTGRENFTEVVLKPELRASLKKINDWLEDDQVEEVVRKITTFPGSS
;
A
#
# COMPACT_ATOMS: atom_id res chain seq x y z
N MET A 1 -3.36 -25.40 0.32
CA MET A 1 -2.00 -25.81 0.72
C MET A 1 -1.26 -24.58 1.17
N ALA A 2 -0.90 -24.46 2.45
CA ALA A 2 -0.11 -23.33 2.94
C ALA A 2 1.30 -23.43 2.34
N TYR A 3 1.75 -22.38 1.66
CA TYR A 3 3.09 -22.30 1.10
C TYR A 3 4.08 -22.39 2.28
N LYS A 4 4.81 -23.51 2.39
CA LYS A 4 5.88 -23.66 3.38
C LYS A 4 7.12 -23.06 2.75
N ASP A 5 7.36 -21.82 3.08
CA ASP A 5 8.60 -21.12 2.75
C ASP A 5 9.80 -21.93 3.27
N LYS A 6 10.66 -22.36 2.34
CA LYS A 6 11.82 -23.26 2.59
C LYS A 6 13.09 -22.49 2.93
N THR A 7 13.00 -21.16 3.00
CA THR A 7 14.14 -20.28 3.27
C THR A 7 14.56 -20.45 4.72
N SER A 8 15.83 -20.76 4.95
CA SER A 8 16.37 -20.95 6.30
C SER A 8 16.33 -19.64 7.09
N GLU A 9 16.21 -19.71 8.42
CA GLU A 9 16.14 -18.52 9.27
C GLU A 9 17.37 -17.61 9.13
N TYR A 10 18.55 -18.20 8.90
CA TYR A 10 19.77 -17.42 8.66
C TYR A 10 19.72 -16.63 7.34
N ILE A 11 19.06 -17.13 6.30
CA ILE A 11 18.86 -16.40 5.04
C ILE A 11 17.82 -15.28 5.24
N LYS A 12 16.76 -15.51 6.00
CA LYS A 12 15.72 -14.47 6.26
C LYS A 12 16.26 -13.28 7.05
N ILE A 13 17.10 -13.54 8.04
CA ILE A 13 17.78 -12.49 8.83
C ILE A 13 18.77 -11.74 7.93
N ASP A 14 19.38 -12.44 6.97
CA ASP A 14 20.28 -11.84 5.98
C ASP A 14 19.51 -10.92 5.01
N GLU A 15 18.39 -11.37 4.43
CA GLU A 15 17.58 -10.60 3.48
C GLU A 15 16.98 -9.33 4.10
N LYS A 16 16.39 -9.41 5.30
CA LYS A 16 15.82 -8.24 5.97
C LYS A 16 16.87 -7.14 6.19
N ASN A 17 18.05 -7.50 6.69
CA ASN A 17 19.06 -6.51 7.08
C ASN A 17 19.95 -6.05 5.90
N HIS A 18 20.19 -6.91 4.91
CA HIS A 18 21.09 -6.59 3.79
C HIS A 18 20.36 -6.16 2.52
N VAL A 19 19.05 -6.40 2.39
CA VAL A 19 18.27 -6.06 1.19
C VAL A 19 17.10 -5.15 1.52
N GLU A 20 16.19 -5.59 2.39
CA GLU A 20 14.96 -4.85 2.66
C GLU A 20 15.26 -3.52 3.36
N GLU A 21 16.02 -3.54 4.46
CA GLU A 21 16.31 -2.34 5.25
C GLU A 21 17.07 -1.27 4.45
N PRO A 22 18.15 -1.59 3.70
CA PRO A 22 18.81 -0.60 2.85
C PRO A 22 17.89 -0.03 1.76
N PHE A 23 17.00 -0.84 1.19
CA PHE A 23 16.05 -0.38 0.18
C PHE A 23 14.99 0.55 0.79
N LEU A 24 14.49 0.26 1.99
CA LEU A 24 13.56 1.14 2.70
C LEU A 24 14.20 2.49 3.05
N ILE A 25 15.46 2.48 3.50
CA ILE A 25 16.22 3.72 3.75
C ILE A 25 16.36 4.56 2.49
N GLN A 26 16.60 3.92 1.33
CA GLN A 26 16.64 4.63 0.04
C GLN A 26 15.30 5.29 -0.30
N LEU A 27 14.17 4.61 -0.05
CA LEU A 27 12.83 5.16 -0.26
C LEU A 27 12.55 6.33 0.68
N GLU A 28 12.90 6.21 1.97
CA GLU A 28 12.77 7.30 2.95
C GLU A 28 13.59 8.53 2.52
N GLY A 29 14.79 8.33 1.96
CA GLY A 29 15.61 9.42 1.40
C GLY A 29 15.03 10.06 0.13
N LEU A 30 14.04 9.44 -0.50
CA LEU A 30 13.29 9.95 -1.65
C LEU A 30 11.92 10.51 -1.24
N ASP A 31 11.73 10.83 0.04
CA ASP A 31 10.49 11.33 0.64
C ASP A 31 9.30 10.36 0.55
N TRP A 32 9.55 9.06 0.38
CA TRP A 32 8.49 8.06 0.46
C TRP A 32 8.11 7.77 1.91
N THR A 33 6.81 7.64 2.16
CA THR A 33 6.30 7.21 3.48
C THR A 33 6.35 5.68 3.61
N VAL A 34 7.33 5.18 4.35
CA VAL A 34 7.49 3.73 4.61
C VAL A 34 6.67 3.30 5.84
N LYS A 35 5.72 2.38 5.66
CA LYS A 35 4.98 1.75 6.76
C LYS A 35 5.72 0.50 7.25
N ARG A 36 6.40 0.59 8.39
CA ARG A 36 7.15 -0.51 9.02
C ARG A 36 6.23 -1.30 9.93
N LEU A 37 5.73 -2.44 9.46
CA LEU A 37 4.74 -3.26 10.15
C LEU A 37 5.34 -4.63 10.56
N ASP A 38 4.98 -5.13 11.74
CA ASP A 38 5.42 -6.43 12.27
C ASP A 38 4.68 -7.60 11.61
N MET A 39 5.05 -8.86 11.91
CA MET A 39 4.42 -10.03 11.26
C MET A 39 2.95 -10.28 11.64
N LYS A 40 2.45 -9.71 12.74
CA LYS A 40 1.05 -9.86 13.18
C LYS A 40 0.26 -8.60 12.84
N GLN A 41 -0.14 -8.48 11.58
CA GLN A 41 -0.81 -7.29 11.06
C GLN A 41 -2.32 -7.47 11.03
N THR A 42 -3.02 -6.37 11.27
CA THR A 42 -4.44 -6.21 10.95
C THR A 42 -4.57 -5.42 9.65
N PRO A 43 -5.69 -5.55 8.90
CA PRO A 43 -5.93 -4.74 7.72
C PRO A 43 -5.80 -3.23 7.99
N ALA A 44 -6.27 -2.80 9.16
CA ALA A 44 -6.28 -1.40 9.59
C ALA A 44 -4.87 -0.79 9.64
N ASP A 45 -3.85 -1.58 9.98
CA ASP A 45 -2.44 -1.12 10.03
C ASP A 45 -1.92 -0.67 8.64
N THR A 46 -2.51 -1.20 7.57
CA THR A 46 -2.20 -0.80 6.19
C THR A 46 -3.15 0.26 5.64
N GLY A 47 -4.17 0.67 6.39
CA GLY A 47 -5.26 1.54 5.94
C GLY A 47 -6.37 0.80 5.19
N ARG A 48 -6.50 -0.52 5.41
CA ARG A 48 -7.54 -1.38 4.84
C ARG A 48 -8.62 -1.70 5.86
N GLU A 49 -9.84 -1.88 5.40
CA GLU A 49 -10.92 -2.49 6.19
C GLU A 49 -10.78 -4.02 6.20
N ASN A 50 -10.29 -4.61 5.11
CA ASN A 50 -10.05 -6.04 5.00
C ASN A 50 -8.94 -6.36 3.96
N PHE A 51 -8.37 -7.57 4.03
CA PHE A 51 -7.26 -7.95 3.13
C PHE A 51 -7.66 -8.19 1.67
N THR A 52 -8.96 -8.18 1.33
CA THR A 52 -9.41 -8.31 -0.07
C THR A 52 -9.37 -6.99 -0.83
N GLU A 53 -9.18 -5.87 -0.13
CA GLU A 53 -9.11 -4.56 -0.74
C GLU A 53 -7.83 -4.38 -1.57
N VAL A 54 -8.05 -4.22 -2.87
CA VAL A 54 -6.99 -3.97 -3.86
C VAL A 54 -6.64 -2.47 -3.93
N VAL A 55 -7.58 -1.60 -3.56
CA VAL A 55 -7.43 -0.14 -3.62
C VAL A 55 -7.71 0.47 -2.25
N LEU A 56 -6.76 1.26 -1.74
CA LEU A 56 -6.94 2.06 -0.52
C LEU A 56 -7.74 3.33 -0.85
N LYS A 57 -9.06 3.19 -0.98
CA LYS A 57 -9.95 4.30 -1.35
C LYS A 57 -9.80 5.54 -0.45
N PRO A 58 -9.65 5.42 0.88
CA PRO A 58 -9.44 6.60 1.74
C PRO A 58 -8.16 7.37 1.38
N GLU A 59 -7.04 6.67 1.21
CA GLU A 59 -5.75 7.28 0.84
C GLU A 59 -5.79 7.88 -0.57
N LEU A 60 -6.48 7.22 -1.51
CA LEU A 60 -6.65 7.75 -2.87
C LEU A 60 -7.42 9.08 -2.85
N ARG A 61 -8.51 9.19 -2.08
CA ARG A 61 -9.28 10.45 -1.94
C ARG A 61 -8.45 11.56 -1.33
N ALA A 62 -7.76 11.25 -0.22
CA ALA A 62 -6.90 12.20 0.46
C ALA A 62 -5.78 12.71 -0.46
N SER A 63 -5.17 11.80 -1.23
CA SER A 63 -4.13 12.15 -2.20
C SER A 63 -4.66 12.99 -3.35
N LEU A 64 -5.84 12.67 -3.89
CA LEU A 64 -6.47 13.46 -4.96
C LEU A 64 -6.75 14.90 -4.51
N LYS A 65 -7.29 15.08 -3.30
CA LYS A 65 -7.51 16.41 -2.71
C LYS A 65 -6.21 17.15 -2.40
N LYS A 66 -5.17 16.44 -1.96
CA LYS A 66 -3.86 17.03 -1.66
C LYS A 66 -3.21 17.61 -2.93
N ILE A 67 -3.36 16.93 -4.06
CA ILE A 67 -2.81 17.37 -5.35
C ILE A 67 -3.72 18.41 -6.02
N ASN A 68 -5.05 18.26 -5.84
CA ASN A 68 -6.07 19.07 -6.48
C ASN A 68 -7.02 19.62 -5.42
N ASP A 69 -6.60 20.69 -4.75
CA ASP A 69 -7.38 21.39 -3.71
C ASP A 69 -8.69 22.01 -4.26
N TRP A 70 -8.76 22.23 -5.56
CA TRP A 70 -9.91 22.75 -6.30
C TRP A 70 -11.00 21.72 -6.59
N LEU A 71 -10.75 20.42 -6.45
CA LEU A 71 -11.78 19.40 -6.68
C LEU A 71 -12.79 19.41 -5.52
N GLU A 72 -14.08 19.42 -5.82
CA GLU A 72 -15.15 19.21 -4.85
C GLU A 72 -15.29 17.71 -4.50
N ASP A 73 -15.96 17.39 -3.38
CA ASP A 73 -16.02 16.02 -2.86
C ASP A 73 -16.73 15.05 -3.82
N ASP A 74 -17.78 15.50 -4.48
CA ASP A 74 -18.51 14.74 -5.50
C ASP A 74 -17.66 14.46 -6.74
N GLN A 75 -16.85 15.43 -7.16
CA GLN A 75 -15.90 15.28 -8.27
C GLN A 75 -14.80 14.28 -7.91
N VAL A 76 -14.31 14.29 -6.67
CA VAL A 76 -13.34 13.30 -6.19
C VAL A 76 -13.92 11.88 -6.23
N GLU A 77 -15.16 11.68 -5.79
CA GLU A 77 -15.82 10.36 -5.90
C GLU A 77 -15.96 9.90 -7.35
N GLU A 78 -16.28 10.82 -8.28
CA GLU A 78 -16.37 10.49 -9.70
C GLU A 78 -15.02 10.05 -10.28
N VAL A 79 -13.94 10.75 -9.93
CA VAL A 79 -12.57 10.41 -10.35
C VAL A 79 -12.15 9.07 -9.76
N VAL A 80 -12.39 8.84 -8.46
CA VAL A 80 -12.12 7.54 -7.81
C VAL A 80 -12.86 6.42 -8.52
N ARG A 81 -14.14 6.61 -8.85
CA ARG A 81 -14.92 5.62 -9.60
C ARG A 81 -14.31 5.35 -10.98
N LYS A 82 -13.90 6.39 -11.72
CA LYS A 82 -13.27 6.24 -13.05
C LYS A 82 -11.93 5.49 -12.98
N ILE A 83 -11.09 5.80 -11.99
CA ILE A 83 -9.78 5.13 -11.80
C ILE A 83 -9.96 3.66 -11.41
N THR A 84 -10.96 3.36 -10.58
CA THR A 84 -11.17 2.00 -10.03
C THR A 84 -12.07 1.11 -10.88
N THR A 85 -12.81 1.66 -11.85
CA THR A 85 -13.63 0.89 -12.78
C THR A 85 -12.84 0.57 -14.04
N PHE A 86 -12.68 -0.72 -14.36
CA PHE A 86 -12.08 -1.14 -15.62
C PHE A 86 -13.10 -1.17 -16.76
N PRO A 87 -12.73 -0.78 -18.01
CA PRO A 87 -13.64 -0.77 -19.16
C PRO A 87 -14.03 -2.16 -19.70
N GLY A 88 -13.68 -3.26 -19.02
CA GLY A 88 -13.92 -4.64 -19.47
C GLY A 88 -14.99 -5.41 -18.69
N SER A 89 -15.59 -4.83 -17.65
CA SER A 89 -16.71 -5.44 -16.93
C SER A 89 -18.03 -4.91 -17.49
N SER A 90 -18.54 -5.52 -18.54
CA SER A 90 -19.89 -5.35 -19.08
C SER A 90 -20.49 -6.71 -19.38
#